data_AF-A0A7C3LPX4-F1
#
_entry.id   AF-A0A7C3LPX4-F1
#
_cell.length_a   1.000
_cell.length_b   1.000
_cell.length_c   1.000
_cell.angle_alpha   90.00
_cell.angle_beta   90.00
_cell.angle_gamma   90.00
#
_symmetry.space_group_name_H-M   'P 1'
#
loop_
_entity.id
_entity.type
_entity.pdbx_description
1 polymer ?
#
loop_
_entity_poly.entity_id
_entity_poly.type
_entity_poly.pdbx_seq_one_letter_code
_entity_poly.pdbx_strand_id
1 'polypeptide(L)'
;IWVSEHEAFEYGKVMLGMISGAKEINRTLFPAQDRSFKLTMIERAKSLIHATDAPIELDDRLHQIKKSFFRAEKNDTKDNLVADYVTRLLTEQKERLTITYKGYRGILGYNIGSASIIGNACMVANEEYDFYMDVNFRGNFSLRSNNKMDVSAMAAHIGNGGGHPNASGGKIEGYKDSFVYAEVRAFVQNYIDEKCA
;
A
#
# COMPACT_ATOMS: atom_id res chain seq x y z
N ILE A 1 -26.21 13.66 17.83
CA ILE A 1 -25.42 12.40 17.74
C ILE A 1 -24.03 12.53 18.39
N TRP A 2 -23.41 13.71 18.43
CA TRP A 2 -22.18 13.98 19.19
C TRP A 2 -22.52 14.38 20.63
N VAL A 3 -22.81 13.38 21.48
CA VAL A 3 -23.31 13.58 22.86
C VAL A 3 -22.19 13.24 23.84
N SER A 4 -21.50 14.25 24.36
CA SER A 4 -20.32 14.09 25.24
C SER A 4 -20.61 13.34 26.53
N GLU A 5 -21.82 13.47 27.05
CA GLU A 5 -22.24 12.87 28.32
C GLU A 5 -22.57 11.37 28.21
N HIS A 6 -22.60 10.81 26.99
CA HIS A 6 -22.89 9.39 26.80
C HIS A 6 -21.67 8.54 27.18
N GLU A 7 -21.87 7.46 27.94
CA GLU A 7 -20.79 6.59 28.44
C GLU A 7 -19.84 6.08 27.34
N ALA A 8 -20.38 5.78 26.15
CA ALA A 8 -19.62 5.31 25.00
C ALA A 8 -18.93 6.42 24.17
N PHE A 9 -19.04 7.70 24.54
CA PHE A 9 -18.54 8.81 23.71
C PHE A 9 -17.02 8.75 23.51
N GLU A 10 -16.25 8.56 24.59
CA GLU A 10 -14.79 8.44 24.52
C GLU A 10 -14.36 7.17 23.77
N TYR A 11 -15.09 6.06 23.97
CA TYR A 11 -14.87 4.83 23.21
C TYR A 11 -15.04 5.07 21.69
N GLY A 12 -16.10 5.79 21.31
CA GLY A 12 -16.38 6.16 19.93
C GLY A 12 -15.28 7.03 19.30
N LYS A 13 -14.64 7.93 20.07
CA LYS A 13 -13.50 8.71 19.59
C LYS A 13 -12.29 7.82 19.29
N VAL A 14 -11.98 6.85 20.15
CA VAL A 14 -10.90 5.87 19.89
C VAL A 14 -11.22 5.05 18.64
N MET A 15 -12.46 4.58 18.47
CA MET A 15 -12.88 3.86 17.25
C MET A 15 -12.78 4.73 15.99
N LEU A 16 -13.11 6.02 16.07
CA LEU A 16 -12.95 6.96 14.96
C LEU A 16 -11.46 7.09 14.57
N GLY A 17 -10.56 7.22 15.56
CA GLY A 17 -9.11 7.21 15.37
C GLY A 17 -8.62 5.90 14.74
N MET A 18 -9.10 4.77 15.26
CA MET A 18 -8.79 3.43 14.75
C MET A 18 -9.12 3.28 13.26
N ILE A 19 -10.32 3.67 12.84
CA ILE A 19 -10.78 3.53 11.44
C ILE A 19 -10.07 4.52 10.52
N SER A 20 -9.94 5.79 10.94
CA SER A 20 -9.28 6.82 10.13
C SER A 20 -7.77 6.55 9.97
N GLY A 21 -7.15 5.94 10.98
CA GLY A 21 -5.75 5.54 11.00
C GLY A 21 -5.45 4.16 10.40
N ALA A 22 -6.44 3.41 9.94
CA ALA A 22 -6.26 2.11 9.28
C ALA A 22 -6.05 2.26 7.77
N LYS A 23 -4.79 2.50 7.40
CA LYS A 23 -4.33 2.79 6.03
C LYS A 23 -3.28 1.81 5.52
N GLU A 24 -3.04 0.73 6.27
CA GLU A 24 -2.07 -0.32 5.94
C GLU A 24 -2.39 -1.07 4.64
N ILE A 25 -3.66 -1.04 4.18
CA ILE A 25 -4.09 -1.61 2.91
C ILE A 25 -4.63 -0.49 2.01
N ASN A 26 -4.14 -0.41 0.78
CA ASN A 26 -4.62 0.60 -0.16
C ASN A 26 -6.04 0.26 -0.64
N ARG A 27 -7.02 1.11 -0.31
CA ARG A 27 -8.44 0.91 -0.65
C ARG A 27 -8.75 0.89 -2.15
N THR A 28 -7.93 1.55 -2.97
CA THR A 28 -8.14 1.62 -4.43
C THR A 28 -7.64 0.35 -5.11
N LEU A 29 -6.51 -0.19 -4.65
CA LEU A 29 -5.97 -1.45 -5.14
C LEU A 29 -6.69 -2.68 -4.61
N PHE A 30 -7.01 -2.66 -3.32
CA PHE A 30 -7.48 -3.83 -2.57
C PHE A 30 -8.72 -3.48 -1.72
N PRO A 31 -9.84 -3.05 -2.36
CA PRO A 31 -11.02 -2.56 -1.65
C PRO A 31 -11.67 -3.61 -0.74
N ALA A 32 -11.63 -4.89 -1.13
CA ALA A 32 -12.19 -5.98 -0.33
C ALA A 32 -11.35 -6.24 0.93
N GLN A 33 -10.04 -6.24 0.79
CA GLN A 33 -9.09 -6.48 1.88
C GLN A 33 -9.06 -5.29 2.86
N ASP A 34 -9.10 -4.06 2.34
CA ASP A 34 -9.22 -2.85 3.17
C ASP A 34 -10.48 -2.88 4.04
N ARG A 35 -11.62 -3.27 3.44
CA ARG A 35 -12.89 -3.42 4.16
C ARG A 35 -12.82 -4.54 5.18
N SER A 36 -12.26 -5.70 4.81
CA SER A 36 -12.09 -6.83 5.72
C SER A 36 -11.24 -6.47 6.94
N PHE A 37 -10.16 -5.72 6.73
CA PHE A 37 -9.31 -5.22 7.81
C PHE A 37 -10.09 -4.31 8.76
N LYS A 38 -10.79 -3.31 8.23
CA LYS A 38 -11.60 -2.39 9.04
C LYS A 38 -12.73 -3.10 9.79
N LEU A 39 -13.43 -4.03 9.15
CA LEU A 39 -14.48 -4.83 9.80
C LEU A 39 -13.91 -5.71 10.91
N THR A 40 -12.76 -6.34 10.70
CA THR A 40 -12.09 -7.13 11.74
C THR A 40 -11.76 -6.28 12.96
N MET A 41 -11.25 -5.06 12.76
CA MET A 41 -10.99 -4.14 13.86
C MET A 41 -12.28 -3.71 14.59
N ILE A 42 -13.38 -3.47 13.86
CA ILE A 42 -14.68 -3.14 14.46
C ILE A 42 -15.17 -4.29 15.35
N GLU A 43 -15.07 -5.53 14.88
CA GLU A 43 -15.47 -6.70 15.68
C GLU A 43 -14.59 -6.89 16.91
N ARG A 44 -13.27 -6.63 16.80
CA ARG A 44 -12.38 -6.64 17.96
C ARG A 44 -12.72 -5.55 18.97
N ALA A 45 -12.98 -4.33 18.52
CA ALA A 45 -13.41 -3.24 19.37
C ALA A 45 -14.74 -3.59 20.07
N LYS A 46 -15.75 -4.05 19.34
CA LYS A 46 -17.04 -4.47 19.91
C LYS A 46 -16.89 -5.43 21.11
N SER A 47 -15.93 -6.35 21.07
CA SER A 47 -15.68 -7.30 22.18
C SER A 47 -15.12 -6.65 23.46
N LEU A 48 -14.61 -5.43 23.39
CA LEU A 48 -13.97 -4.70 24.49
C LEU A 48 -14.86 -3.58 25.08
N ILE A 49 -16.04 -3.32 24.51
CA ILE A 49 -16.86 -2.16 24.90
C ILE A 49 -17.32 -2.17 26.37
N HIS A 50 -17.40 -3.35 26.99
CA HIS A 50 -17.79 -3.54 28.39
C HIS A 50 -16.61 -3.80 29.33
N ALA A 51 -15.36 -3.62 28.86
CA ALA A 51 -14.19 -3.75 29.71
C ALA A 51 -14.11 -2.59 30.71
N THR A 52 -13.46 -2.82 31.86
CA THR A 52 -13.05 -1.72 32.75
C THR A 52 -12.14 -0.77 31.96
N ASP A 53 -12.41 0.53 32.06
CA ASP A 53 -11.69 1.56 31.31
C ASP A 53 -11.63 1.29 29.80
N ALA A 54 -12.73 0.78 29.22
CA ALA A 54 -12.80 0.33 27.82
C ALA A 54 -12.15 1.26 26.77
N PRO A 55 -12.28 2.61 26.83
CA PRO A 55 -11.59 3.48 25.87
C PRO A 55 -10.06 3.36 25.93
N ILE A 56 -9.49 3.30 27.13
CA ILE A 56 -8.04 3.17 27.36
C ILE A 56 -7.58 1.78 26.94
N GLU A 57 -8.33 0.75 27.35
CA GLU A 57 -8.03 -0.65 27.01
C GLU A 57 -8.04 -0.89 25.49
N LEU A 58 -8.98 -0.27 24.76
CA LEU A 58 -8.98 -0.33 23.30
C LEU A 58 -7.74 0.37 22.72
N ASP A 59 -7.46 1.60 23.17
CA ASP A 59 -6.36 2.43 22.67
C ASP A 59 -5.01 1.71 22.82
N ASP A 60 -4.72 1.19 24.02
CA ASP A 60 -3.51 0.44 24.33
C ASP A 60 -3.37 -0.83 23.47
N ARG A 61 -4.48 -1.49 23.15
CA ARG A 61 -4.50 -2.72 22.34
C ARG A 61 -4.47 -2.50 20.84
N LEU A 62 -4.68 -1.28 20.33
CA LEU A 62 -4.83 -1.03 18.89
C LEU A 62 -3.68 -1.59 18.07
N HIS A 63 -2.44 -1.45 18.54
CA HIS A 63 -1.28 -1.97 17.82
C HIS A 63 -1.34 -3.49 17.64
N GLN A 64 -1.72 -4.22 18.69
CA GLN A 64 -1.83 -5.68 18.63
C GLN A 64 -3.05 -6.14 17.82
N ILE A 65 -4.18 -5.43 17.92
CA ILE A 65 -5.37 -5.69 17.11
C ILE A 65 -5.01 -5.59 15.63
N LYS A 66 -4.33 -4.52 15.22
CA LYS A 66 -3.88 -4.34 13.83
C LYS A 66 -2.94 -5.46 13.39
N LYS A 67 -1.91 -5.75 14.19
CA LYS A 67 -0.95 -6.83 13.87
C LYS A 67 -1.63 -8.19 13.70
N SER A 68 -2.65 -8.47 14.52
CA SER A 68 -3.34 -9.77 14.47
C SER A 68 -4.00 -10.06 13.12
N PHE A 69 -4.40 -9.02 12.37
CA PHE A 69 -4.96 -9.17 11.02
C PHE A 69 -3.90 -9.58 9.99
N PHE A 70 -2.70 -8.99 10.08
CA PHE A 70 -1.61 -9.22 9.12
C PHE A 70 -0.76 -10.45 9.46
N ARG A 71 -0.88 -10.97 10.68
CA ARG A 71 -0.08 -12.11 11.15
C ARG A 71 -0.50 -13.40 10.45
N ALA A 72 0.45 -14.05 9.78
CA ALA A 72 0.33 -15.43 9.32
C ALA A 72 0.82 -16.40 10.44
N GLU A 73 1.86 -17.19 10.18
CA GLU A 73 2.36 -18.21 11.12
C GLU A 73 3.20 -17.62 12.27
N LYS A 74 3.96 -16.55 12.02
CA LYS A 74 4.90 -15.95 12.98
C LYS A 74 4.57 -14.49 13.25
N ASN A 75 4.84 -14.05 14.47
CA ASN A 75 4.76 -12.65 14.85
C ASN A 75 6.03 -11.91 14.39
N ASP A 76 5.88 -10.64 14.00
CA ASP A 76 6.97 -9.76 13.57
C ASP A 76 6.59 -8.29 13.86
N THR A 77 7.43 -7.32 13.51
CA THR A 77 7.08 -5.90 13.45
C THR A 77 5.87 -5.69 12.52
N LYS A 78 5.06 -4.67 12.82
CA LYS A 78 3.86 -4.38 12.01
C LYS A 78 4.23 -4.15 10.54
N ASP A 79 5.33 -3.45 10.27
CA ASP A 79 5.73 -3.09 8.92
C ASP A 79 6.12 -4.34 8.10
N ASN A 80 6.80 -5.31 8.70
CA ASN A 80 7.11 -6.59 8.05
C ASN A 80 5.85 -7.41 7.79
N LEU A 81 4.92 -7.49 8.76
CA LEU A 81 3.65 -8.21 8.58
C LEU A 81 2.80 -7.58 7.46
N VAL A 82 2.72 -6.25 7.42
CA VAL A 82 2.02 -5.53 6.34
C VAL A 82 2.73 -5.75 5.01
N ALA A 83 4.05 -5.69 4.97
CA ALA A 83 4.81 -5.89 3.74
C ALA A 83 4.64 -7.29 3.16
N ASP A 84 4.67 -8.33 4.01
CA ASP A 84 4.37 -9.70 3.59
C ASP A 84 2.94 -9.81 3.02
N TYR A 85 1.95 -9.32 3.78
CA TYR A 85 0.55 -9.39 3.37
C TYR A 85 0.30 -8.67 2.04
N VAL A 86 0.81 -7.45 1.88
CA VAL A 86 0.64 -6.66 0.64
C VAL A 86 1.42 -7.28 -0.52
N THR A 87 2.63 -7.79 -0.28
CA THR A 87 3.40 -8.52 -1.30
C THR A 87 2.62 -9.69 -1.86
N ARG A 88 1.97 -10.50 -1.01
CA ARG A 88 1.12 -11.60 -1.48
C ARG A 88 -0.04 -11.12 -2.35
N LEU A 89 -0.72 -10.05 -1.95
CA LEU A 89 -1.80 -9.48 -2.77
C LEU A 89 -1.31 -8.96 -4.13
N LEU A 90 -0.11 -8.35 -4.16
CA LEU A 90 0.52 -7.93 -5.41
C LEU A 90 0.84 -9.13 -6.30
N THR A 91 1.43 -10.19 -5.74
CA THR A 91 1.74 -11.43 -6.45
C THR A 91 0.49 -12.12 -6.99
N GLU A 92 -0.56 -12.26 -6.18
CA GLU A 92 -1.84 -12.87 -6.58
C GLU A 92 -2.51 -12.11 -7.73
N GLN A 93 -2.25 -10.81 -7.86
CA GLN A 93 -2.88 -9.95 -8.86
C GLN A 93 -1.90 -9.43 -9.92
N LYS A 94 -0.69 -9.99 -10.00
CA LYS A 94 0.41 -9.47 -10.83
C LYS A 94 0.04 -9.25 -12.30
N GLU A 95 -0.81 -10.11 -12.88
CA GLU A 95 -1.32 -9.95 -14.24
C GLU A 95 -2.11 -8.64 -14.42
N ARG A 96 -3.02 -8.34 -13.47
CA ARG A 96 -3.80 -7.09 -13.45
C ARG A 96 -2.92 -5.85 -13.26
N LEU A 97 -1.80 -6.01 -12.57
CA LEU A 97 -0.89 -4.95 -12.15
C LEU A 97 0.30 -4.75 -13.11
N THR A 98 0.41 -5.56 -14.16
CA THR A 98 1.59 -5.56 -15.02
C THR A 98 1.65 -4.32 -15.91
N ILE A 99 2.83 -3.69 -15.96
CA ILE A 99 3.21 -2.68 -16.94
C ILE A 99 4.51 -3.08 -17.64
N THR A 100 4.83 -2.45 -18.76
CA THR A 100 6.03 -2.74 -19.55
C THR A 100 6.82 -1.48 -19.87
N TYR A 101 8.15 -1.63 -19.91
CA TYR A 101 9.09 -0.58 -20.31
C TYR A 101 10.24 -1.18 -21.12
N LYS A 102 10.37 -0.86 -22.41
CA LYS A 102 11.43 -1.35 -23.31
C LYS A 102 11.67 -2.88 -23.25
N GLY A 103 10.59 -3.65 -23.19
CA GLY A 103 10.63 -5.12 -23.08
C GLY A 103 10.74 -5.67 -21.65
N TYR A 104 11.08 -4.84 -20.66
CA TYR A 104 11.06 -5.22 -19.25
C TYR A 104 9.64 -5.22 -18.68
N ARG A 105 9.37 -6.14 -17.76
CA ARG A 105 8.07 -6.30 -17.08
C ARG A 105 8.12 -5.74 -15.67
N GLY A 106 7.14 -4.91 -15.33
CA GLY A 106 7.01 -4.30 -14.02
C GLY A 106 5.67 -4.57 -13.34
N ILE A 107 5.67 -4.52 -12.01
CA ILE A 107 4.44 -4.51 -11.20
C ILE A 107 4.15 -3.08 -10.76
N LEU A 108 2.95 -2.58 -11.09
CA LEU A 108 2.50 -1.24 -10.74
C LEU A 108 1.64 -1.22 -9.47
N GLY A 109 2.21 -0.75 -8.37
CA GLY A 109 1.50 -0.27 -7.19
C GLY A 109 0.91 1.14 -7.40
N TYR A 110 -0.03 1.49 -6.54
CA TYR A 110 -0.64 2.81 -6.50
C TYR A 110 -0.87 3.20 -5.05
N ASN A 111 -0.14 4.23 -4.61
CA ASN A 111 -0.22 4.82 -3.28
C ASN A 111 -0.18 3.76 -2.16
N ILE A 112 0.68 2.76 -2.31
CA ILE A 112 0.82 1.68 -1.32
C ILE A 112 1.53 2.20 -0.06
N GLY A 113 2.46 3.15 -0.21
CA GLY A 113 3.33 3.59 0.88
C GLY A 113 4.44 2.58 1.16
N SER A 114 5.44 2.99 1.95
CA SER A 114 6.61 2.13 2.29
C SER A 114 7.22 1.40 1.08
N ALA A 115 7.29 2.08 -0.08
CA ALA A 115 7.68 1.50 -1.36
C ALA A 115 9.05 0.80 -1.34
N SER A 116 9.94 1.17 -0.39
CA SER A 116 11.20 0.45 -0.16
C SER A 116 10.99 -0.98 0.33
N ILE A 117 10.22 -1.16 1.40
CA ILE A 117 10.05 -2.48 2.04
C ILE A 117 9.20 -3.37 1.13
N ILE A 118 8.05 -2.85 0.69
CA ILE A 118 7.12 -3.61 -0.15
C ILE A 118 7.70 -3.83 -1.54
N GLY A 119 8.34 -2.82 -2.14
CA GLY A 119 8.94 -2.97 -3.46
C GLY A 119 10.08 -3.99 -3.47
N ASN A 120 10.95 -3.99 -2.45
CA ASN A 120 12.02 -4.98 -2.35
C ASN A 120 11.44 -6.40 -2.14
N ALA A 121 10.49 -6.57 -1.22
CA ALA A 121 9.85 -7.86 -0.98
C ALA A 121 9.13 -8.38 -2.24
N CYS A 122 8.44 -7.49 -2.97
CA CYS A 122 7.79 -7.81 -4.23
C CYS A 122 8.79 -8.28 -5.30
N MET A 123 9.97 -7.66 -5.40
CA MET A 123 10.99 -8.07 -6.37
C MET A 123 11.72 -9.37 -6.01
N VAL A 124 11.74 -9.74 -4.73
CA VAL A 124 12.20 -11.07 -4.28
C VAL A 124 11.14 -12.13 -4.56
N ALA A 125 9.86 -11.84 -4.29
CA ALA A 125 8.77 -12.81 -4.44
C ALA A 125 8.34 -13.09 -5.89
N ASN A 126 8.69 -12.20 -6.84
CA ASN A 126 8.27 -12.29 -8.24
C ASN A 126 9.51 -12.22 -9.16
N GLU A 127 10.27 -13.32 -9.20
CA GLU A 127 11.53 -13.42 -9.95
C GLU A 127 11.38 -13.27 -11.47
N GLU A 128 10.17 -13.33 -12.01
CA GLU A 128 9.88 -13.12 -13.43
C GLU A 128 9.66 -11.64 -13.80
N TYR A 129 9.63 -10.73 -12.80
CA TYR A 129 9.51 -9.29 -13.02
C TYR A 129 10.85 -8.57 -12.81
N ASP A 130 11.06 -7.52 -13.59
CA ASP A 130 12.31 -6.76 -13.65
C ASP A 130 12.32 -5.56 -12.71
N PHE A 131 11.15 -4.96 -12.49
CA PHE A 131 10.99 -3.81 -11.62
C PHE A 131 9.63 -3.73 -10.94
N TYR A 132 9.56 -2.97 -9.86
CA TYR A 132 8.35 -2.55 -9.17
C TYR A 132 8.25 -1.03 -9.25
N MET A 133 7.06 -0.51 -9.53
CA MET A 133 6.76 0.92 -9.56
C MET A 133 5.59 1.21 -8.62
N ASP A 134 5.70 2.16 -7.70
CA ASP A 134 4.57 2.69 -6.93
C ASP A 134 4.36 4.16 -7.29
N VAL A 135 3.18 4.51 -7.80
CA VAL A 135 2.79 5.89 -8.12
C VAL A 135 1.85 6.41 -7.05
N ASN A 136 2.08 7.61 -6.51
CA ASN A 136 1.15 8.24 -5.58
C ASN A 136 0.14 9.16 -6.30
N PHE A 137 -0.86 9.63 -5.57
CA PHE A 137 -1.92 10.52 -6.08
C PHE A 137 -1.42 11.88 -6.63
N ARG A 138 -0.13 12.22 -6.44
CA ARG A 138 0.50 13.44 -6.99
C ARG A 138 1.36 13.15 -8.24
N GLY A 139 1.37 11.90 -8.71
CA GLY A 139 2.18 11.46 -9.84
C GLY A 139 3.66 11.24 -9.53
N ASN A 140 4.07 11.34 -8.26
CA ASN A 140 5.44 10.93 -7.90
C ASN A 140 5.49 9.41 -7.91
N PHE A 141 6.58 8.86 -8.42
CA PHE A 141 6.79 7.42 -8.46
C PHE A 141 8.08 7.00 -7.77
N SER A 142 8.03 5.80 -7.19
CA SER A 142 9.20 5.09 -6.66
C SER A 142 9.41 3.81 -7.45
N LEU A 143 10.65 3.54 -7.85
CA LEU A 143 11.05 2.32 -8.57
C LEU A 143 11.97 1.47 -7.72
N ARG A 144 11.78 0.15 -7.78
CA ARG A 144 12.68 -0.86 -7.22
C ARG A 144 13.01 -1.91 -8.27
N SER A 145 14.23 -2.41 -8.24
CA SER A 145 14.63 -3.63 -8.96
C SER A 145 15.45 -4.51 -8.02
N ASN A 146 15.64 -5.76 -8.40
CA ASN A 146 16.50 -6.72 -7.71
C ASN A 146 17.67 -7.12 -8.63
N ASN A 147 18.46 -6.11 -9.04
CA ASN A 147 19.61 -6.23 -9.94
C ASN A 147 19.31 -6.69 -11.37
N LYS A 148 18.05 -6.59 -11.83
CA LYS A 148 17.65 -7.00 -13.18
C LYS A 148 17.62 -5.84 -14.18
N MET A 149 17.41 -4.64 -13.66
CA MET A 149 17.29 -3.43 -14.45
C MET A 149 17.86 -2.24 -13.69
N ASP A 150 18.57 -1.35 -14.39
CA ASP A 150 18.90 -0.03 -13.87
C ASP A 150 17.65 0.87 -13.86
N VAL A 151 17.00 0.95 -12.69
CA VAL A 151 15.81 1.81 -12.52
C VAL A 151 16.14 3.29 -12.40
N SER A 152 17.41 3.66 -12.21
CA SER A 152 17.85 5.06 -12.25
C SER A 152 17.79 5.59 -13.68
N ALA A 153 18.27 4.79 -14.63
CA ALA A 153 18.14 5.09 -16.05
C ALA A 153 16.68 5.19 -16.50
N MET A 154 15.80 4.29 -16.03
CA MET A 154 14.35 4.39 -16.27
C MET A 154 13.77 5.68 -15.70
N ALA A 155 14.07 6.00 -14.43
CA ALA A 155 13.55 7.20 -13.77
C ALA A 155 13.95 8.50 -14.48
N ALA A 156 15.22 8.60 -14.90
CA ALA A 156 15.73 9.72 -15.68
C ALA A 156 14.99 9.86 -17.01
N HIS A 157 14.78 8.74 -17.71
CA HIS A 157 14.13 8.71 -19.02
C HIS A 157 12.65 9.13 -18.97
N ILE A 158 11.86 8.54 -18.07
CA ILE A 158 10.40 8.74 -18.10
C ILE A 158 9.94 9.93 -17.27
N GLY A 159 10.70 10.38 -16.27
CA GLY A 159 10.19 11.33 -15.29
C GLY A 159 11.21 12.31 -14.73
N ASN A 160 12.28 12.59 -15.48
CA ASN A 160 13.38 13.49 -15.09
C ASN A 160 13.90 13.22 -13.67
N GLY A 161 13.88 11.94 -13.29
CA GLY A 161 14.22 11.47 -11.96
C GLY A 161 15.62 10.87 -11.90
N GLY A 162 15.85 10.05 -10.87
CA GLY A 162 17.11 9.34 -10.68
C GLY A 162 17.23 8.69 -9.31
N GLY A 163 18.43 8.19 -9.01
CA GLY A 163 18.75 7.52 -7.77
C GLY A 163 19.79 6.42 -7.96
N HIS A 164 19.63 5.34 -7.19
CA HIS A 164 20.49 4.15 -7.29
C HIS A 164 19.94 3.18 -8.36
N PRO A 165 20.79 2.37 -9.03
CA PRO A 165 20.34 1.40 -10.03
C PRO A 165 19.23 0.44 -9.59
N ASN A 166 19.09 0.17 -8.29
CA ASN A 166 18.02 -0.68 -7.73
C ASN A 166 16.91 0.11 -7.00
N ALA A 167 17.07 1.41 -6.81
CA ALA A 167 16.14 2.23 -6.04
C ALA A 167 16.20 3.68 -6.51
N SER A 168 15.18 4.08 -7.28
CA SER A 168 15.10 5.41 -7.88
C SER A 168 13.68 5.94 -7.81
N GLY A 169 13.49 7.19 -8.23
CA GLY A 169 12.16 7.79 -8.30
C GLY A 169 12.15 9.00 -9.21
N GLY A 170 10.95 9.48 -9.50
CA GLY A 170 10.72 10.61 -10.38
C GLY A 170 9.27 11.06 -10.33
N LYS A 171 8.84 11.81 -11.35
CA LYS A 171 7.48 12.31 -11.42
C LYS A 171 6.91 12.18 -12.82
N ILE A 172 5.65 11.74 -12.91
CA ILE A 172 4.88 11.73 -14.15
C ILE A 172 4.36 13.15 -14.40
N GLU A 173 4.80 13.76 -15.49
CA GLU A 173 4.30 15.07 -15.92
C GLU A 173 2.85 14.98 -16.40
N GLY A 174 2.03 15.97 -16.02
CA GLY A 174 0.61 16.00 -16.40
C GLY A 174 -0.24 14.88 -15.77
N TYR A 175 0.25 14.23 -14.70
CA TYR A 175 -0.46 13.12 -14.05
C TYR A 175 -1.90 13.48 -13.68
N LYS A 176 -2.84 12.63 -14.09
CA LYS A 176 -4.25 12.72 -13.74
C LYS A 176 -4.59 11.52 -12.84
N ASP A 177 -4.96 11.83 -11.61
CA ASP A 177 -5.34 10.82 -10.64
C ASP A 177 -6.71 10.21 -10.95
N SER A 178 -6.95 8.99 -10.49
CA SER A 178 -8.24 8.31 -10.59
C SER A 178 -8.49 7.37 -9.41
N PHE A 179 -9.76 7.24 -9.03
CA PHE A 179 -10.21 6.24 -8.07
C PHE A 179 -10.40 4.85 -8.69
N VAL A 180 -10.29 4.73 -10.01
CA VAL A 180 -10.37 3.46 -10.75
C VAL A 180 -8.95 3.06 -11.13
N TYR A 181 -8.41 2.04 -10.46
CA TYR A 181 -7.03 1.61 -10.71
C TYR A 181 -6.74 1.27 -12.18
N ALA A 182 -7.70 0.71 -12.91
CA ALA A 182 -7.52 0.39 -14.33
C ALA A 182 -7.20 1.65 -15.15
N GLU A 183 -7.81 2.80 -14.82
CA GLU A 183 -7.51 4.09 -15.45
C GLU A 183 -6.11 4.59 -15.06
N VAL A 184 -5.72 4.45 -13.78
CA VAL A 184 -4.36 4.77 -13.33
C VAL A 184 -3.33 3.95 -14.09
N ARG A 185 -3.52 2.63 -14.19
CA ARG A 185 -2.61 1.73 -14.91
C ARG A 185 -2.54 2.09 -16.40
N ALA A 186 -3.69 2.32 -17.04
CA ALA A 186 -3.73 2.70 -18.44
C ALA A 186 -3.00 4.03 -18.69
N PHE A 187 -3.21 5.03 -17.82
CA PHE A 187 -2.52 6.31 -17.90
C PHE A 187 -1.00 6.14 -17.77
N VAL A 188 -0.54 5.38 -16.76
CA VAL A 188 0.89 5.13 -16.54
C VAL A 188 1.52 4.36 -17.70
N GLN A 189 0.84 3.33 -18.23
CA GLN A 189 1.34 2.58 -19.38
C GLN A 189 1.44 3.46 -20.62
N ASN A 190 0.39 4.19 -20.96
CA ASN A 190 0.39 5.10 -22.12
C ASN A 190 1.49 6.16 -22.01
N TYR A 191 1.69 6.72 -20.81
CA TYR A 191 2.76 7.69 -20.56
C TYR A 191 4.15 7.07 -20.79
N ILE A 192 4.39 5.84 -20.34
CA ILE A 192 5.65 5.13 -20.58
C ILE A 192 5.84 4.84 -22.07
N ASP A 193 4.77 4.43 -22.76
CA ASP A 193 4.81 4.13 -24.20
C ASP A 193 5.11 5.38 -25.02
N GLU A 194 4.49 6.51 -24.71
CA GLU A 194 4.77 7.81 -25.35
C GLU A 194 6.22 8.26 -25.15
N LYS A 195 6.83 7.99 -23.99
CA LYS A 195 8.24 8.28 -23.74
C LYS A 195 9.19 7.33 -24.47
N CYS A 196 8.71 6.18 -24.94
CA CYS A 196 9.52 5.18 -25.65
C CYS A 196 9.34 5.18 -27.17
N ALA A 197 8.37 5.93 -27.69
CA ALA A 197 8.15 6.16 -29.11
C ALA A 197 9.19 7.11 -29.70
#